data_AF-A0A2D5S7W2-F1
#
_entry.id   AF-A0A2D5S7W2-F1
#
_cell.length_a   1.000
_cell.length_b   1.000
_cell.length_c   1.000
_cell.angle_alpha   90.00
_cell.angle_beta   90.00
_cell.angle_gamma   90.00
#
_symmetry.space_group_name_H-M   'P 1'
#
loop_
_entity.id
_entity.type
_entity.pdbx_description
1 polymer ?
#
loop_
_entity_poly.entity_id
_entity_poly.type
_entity_poly.pdbx_seq_one_letter_code
_entity_poly.pdbx_strand_id
1 'polypeptide(L)'
;MIALPKKQDADALQHRFMDMMPTIYDQVRFAFRHELPERRNELIAEAIANCWVSFVKLVERDLQDVIYATPLAQFAIRQVISGHKVGGKPNKNDITSEYAQKMKQITVERLTRYNKRKSMWLELLVEDRHAGPADTAAARIDFGDWLRTLGGRRRRIAETLAKGETTSVAAAKFKVSLGRISQLRRELRDDWDRFHGEDEDGAASSDCQVGTVCEPV
;
A
#
# COMPACT_ATOMS: atom_id res chain seq x y z
N MET A 1 -17.09 27.87 -8.76
CA MET A 1 -17.54 28.79 -7.69
C MET A 1 -19.05 28.63 -7.65
N ILE A 2 -19.58 27.90 -6.66
CA ILE A 2 -21.02 27.59 -6.58
C ILE A 2 -21.69 28.86 -6.04
N ALA A 3 -22.53 29.50 -6.85
CA ALA A 3 -23.32 30.64 -6.39
C ALA A 3 -24.33 30.11 -5.36
N LEU A 4 -24.25 30.60 -4.12
CA LEU A 4 -25.16 30.18 -3.07
C LEU A 4 -26.55 30.78 -3.35
N PRO A 5 -27.58 29.94 -3.58
CA PRO A 5 -28.92 30.43 -3.89
C PRO A 5 -29.54 31.12 -2.66
N LYS A 6 -30.62 31.90 -2.86
CA LYS A 6 -31.37 32.48 -1.73
C LYS A 6 -31.83 31.34 -0.83
N LYS A 7 -31.83 31.55 0.50
CA LYS A 7 -32.10 30.50 1.50
C LYS A 7 -33.38 29.69 1.23
N GLN A 8 -34.44 30.34 0.74
CA GLN A 8 -35.70 29.69 0.36
C GLN A 8 -35.56 28.72 -0.83
N ASP A 9 -34.73 29.05 -1.81
CA ASP A 9 -34.45 28.18 -2.96
C ASP A 9 -33.59 26.99 -2.52
N ALA A 10 -32.66 27.19 -1.59
CA ALA A 10 -31.84 26.12 -1.02
C ALA A 10 -32.70 25.08 -0.28
N ASP A 11 -33.66 25.53 0.52
CA ASP A 11 -34.56 24.67 1.28
C ASP A 11 -35.49 23.87 0.33
N ALA A 12 -35.98 24.49 -0.75
CA ALA A 12 -36.79 23.80 -1.76
C ALA A 12 -36.00 22.73 -2.53
N LEU A 13 -34.74 23.02 -2.88
CA LEU A 13 -33.84 22.07 -3.54
C LEU A 13 -33.50 20.89 -2.62
N GLN A 14 -33.27 21.16 -1.34
CA GLN A 14 -33.03 20.12 -0.35
C GLN A 14 -34.24 19.20 -0.21
N HIS A 15 -35.46 19.73 -0.06
CA HIS A 15 -36.67 18.92 0.03
C HIS A 15 -36.84 18.01 -1.18
N ARG A 16 -36.72 18.57 -2.40
CA ARG A 16 -36.83 17.79 -3.63
C ARG A 16 -35.80 16.67 -3.73
N PHE A 17 -34.57 16.92 -3.29
CA PHE A 17 -33.54 15.87 -3.26
C PHE A 17 -33.87 14.81 -2.21
N MET A 18 -34.33 15.22 -1.03
CA MET A 18 -34.75 14.31 0.04
C MET A 18 -35.91 13.40 -0.37
N ASP A 19 -36.82 13.86 -1.23
CA ASP A 19 -37.88 13.02 -1.80
C ASP A 19 -37.31 11.88 -2.67
N MET A 20 -36.21 12.13 -3.37
CA MET A 20 -35.53 11.13 -4.21
C MET A 20 -34.57 10.22 -3.41
N MET A 21 -34.17 10.63 -2.20
CA MET A 21 -33.13 9.96 -1.41
C MET A 21 -33.41 8.49 -1.10
N PRO A 22 -34.62 8.05 -0.72
CA PRO A 22 -34.88 6.63 -0.45
C PRO A 22 -34.57 5.74 -1.65
N THR A 23 -35.01 6.15 -2.85
CA THR A 23 -34.76 5.40 -4.09
C THR A 23 -33.27 5.40 -4.46
N ILE A 24 -32.59 6.54 -4.30
CA ILE A 24 -31.14 6.63 -4.54
C ILE A 24 -30.40 5.70 -3.58
N TYR A 25 -30.74 5.75 -2.30
CA TYR A 25 -30.09 4.96 -1.26
C TYR A 25 -30.25 3.45 -1.51
N ASP A 26 -31.45 2.99 -1.86
CA ASP A 26 -31.70 1.57 -2.15
C ASP A 26 -30.88 1.08 -3.34
N GLN A 27 -30.77 1.87 -4.42
CA GLN A 27 -29.96 1.50 -5.58
C GLN A 27 -28.46 1.47 -5.26
N VAL A 28 -27.96 2.47 -4.54
CA VAL A 28 -26.56 2.56 -4.14
C VAL A 28 -26.19 1.41 -3.20
N ARG A 29 -27.04 1.13 -2.20
CA ARG A 29 -26.87 0.00 -1.28
C ARG A 29 -26.87 -1.34 -2.02
N PHE A 30 -27.77 -1.52 -2.99
CA PHE A 30 -27.84 -2.73 -3.80
C PHE A 30 -26.60 -2.90 -4.69
N ALA A 31 -26.10 -1.80 -5.27
CA ALA A 31 -24.91 -1.82 -6.12
C ALA A 31 -23.66 -2.27 -5.36
N PHE A 32 -23.47 -1.78 -4.13
CA PHE A 32 -22.30 -2.10 -3.30
C PHE A 32 -22.52 -3.26 -2.33
N ARG A 33 -23.53 -4.11 -2.56
CA ARG A 33 -23.90 -5.20 -1.63
C ARG A 33 -22.80 -6.25 -1.38
N HIS A 34 -21.86 -6.39 -2.30
CA HIS A 34 -20.76 -7.36 -2.23
C HIS A 34 -19.46 -6.77 -1.67
N GLU A 35 -19.45 -5.48 -1.33
CA GLU A 35 -18.28 -4.82 -0.76
C GLU A 35 -18.19 -5.09 0.75
N LEU A 36 -16.96 -5.03 1.27
CA LEU A 36 -16.70 -5.17 2.71
C LEU A 36 -17.41 -4.06 3.50
N PRO A 37 -17.86 -4.31 4.74
CA PRO A 37 -18.66 -3.35 5.50
C PRO A 37 -18.02 -1.97 5.63
N GLU A 38 -16.71 -1.88 5.90
CA GLU A 38 -16.02 -0.59 6.03
C GLU A 38 -16.03 0.17 4.70
N ARG A 39 -15.63 -0.51 3.62
CA ARG A 39 -15.56 0.07 2.28
C ARG A 39 -16.94 0.43 1.73
N ARG A 40 -17.96 -0.38 2.03
CA ARG A 40 -19.34 -0.17 1.58
C ARG A 40 -19.89 1.16 2.08
N ASN A 41 -19.66 1.50 3.34
CA ASN A 41 -20.17 2.75 3.91
C ASN A 41 -19.51 3.98 3.26
N GLU A 42 -18.21 3.91 2.99
CA GLU A 42 -17.49 4.96 2.26
C GLU A 42 -18.03 5.13 0.84
N LEU A 43 -18.21 4.03 0.09
CA LEU A 43 -18.74 4.06 -1.28
C LEU A 43 -20.18 4.60 -1.33
N ILE A 44 -21.02 4.26 -0.35
CA ILE A 44 -22.38 4.79 -0.23
C ILE A 44 -22.35 6.30 -0.02
N ALA A 45 -21.57 6.78 0.94
CA ALA A 45 -21.45 8.21 1.23
C ALA A 45 -20.94 9.00 0.01
N GLU A 46 -19.93 8.46 -0.66
CA GLU A 46 -19.34 9.04 -1.88
C GLU A 46 -20.35 9.09 -3.04
N ALA A 47 -21.15 8.05 -3.22
CA ALA A 47 -22.19 8.03 -4.25
C ALA A 47 -23.30 9.05 -3.96
N ILE A 48 -23.74 9.17 -2.70
CA ILE A 48 -24.75 10.16 -2.30
C ILE A 48 -24.22 11.58 -2.52
N ALA A 49 -22.96 11.85 -2.16
CA ALA A 49 -22.33 13.14 -2.41
C ALA A 49 -22.28 13.46 -3.93
N ASN A 50 -21.93 12.47 -4.76
CA ASN A 50 -21.92 12.64 -6.22
C ASN A 50 -23.33 12.89 -6.79
N CYS A 51 -24.36 12.25 -6.24
CA CYS A 51 -25.75 12.50 -6.60
C CYS A 51 -26.13 13.97 -6.31
N TRP A 52 -25.81 14.48 -5.12
CA TRP A 52 -26.10 15.87 -4.74
C TRP A 52 -25.39 16.87 -5.67
N VAL A 53 -24.09 16.69 -5.91
CA VAL A 53 -23.33 17.58 -6.80
C VAL A 53 -23.89 17.57 -8.23
N SER A 54 -24.28 16.40 -8.73
CA SER A 54 -24.86 16.26 -10.07
C SER A 54 -26.26 16.87 -10.15
N PHE A 55 -27.07 16.73 -9.10
CA PHE A 55 -28.38 17.36 -8.96
C PHE A 55 -28.27 18.88 -9.00
N VAL A 56 -27.40 19.48 -8.18
CA VAL A 56 -27.19 20.94 -8.15
C VAL A 56 -26.74 21.44 -9.53
N LYS A 57 -25.82 20.75 -10.20
CA LYS A 57 -25.38 21.11 -11.56
C LYS A 57 -26.50 21.04 -12.60
N LEU A 58 -27.46 20.12 -12.47
CA LEU A 58 -28.60 20.02 -13.38
C LEU A 58 -29.62 21.14 -13.13
N VAL A 59 -29.82 21.51 -11.87
CA VAL A 59 -30.64 22.64 -11.46
C VAL A 59 -30.04 23.96 -11.97
N GLU A 60 -28.73 24.16 -11.83
CA GLU A 60 -28.01 25.32 -12.37
C GLU A 60 -28.12 25.44 -13.91
N ARG A 61 -28.36 24.32 -14.60
CA ARG A 61 -28.55 24.26 -16.05
C ARG A 61 -30.01 24.36 -16.48
N ASP A 62 -30.92 24.58 -15.53
CA ASP A 62 -32.36 24.64 -15.76
C ASP A 62 -32.96 23.35 -16.36
N LEU A 63 -32.30 22.20 -16.13
CA LEU A 63 -32.73 20.88 -16.62
C LEU A 63 -33.53 20.12 -15.55
N GLN A 64 -34.39 20.83 -14.83
CA GLN A 64 -35.09 20.30 -13.67
C GLN A 64 -36.06 19.18 -14.04
N ASP A 65 -36.70 19.23 -15.20
CA ASP A 65 -37.73 18.27 -15.60
C ASP A 65 -37.19 16.87 -15.94
N VAL A 66 -35.87 16.77 -16.17
CA VAL A 66 -35.20 15.52 -16.57
C VAL A 66 -34.59 14.79 -15.36
N ILE A 67 -34.70 15.36 -14.16
CA ILE A 67 -34.09 14.81 -12.95
C ILE A 67 -34.94 13.67 -12.40
N TYR A 68 -34.43 12.45 -12.55
CA TYR A 68 -35.00 11.25 -11.94
C TYR A 68 -33.96 10.58 -11.01
N ALA A 69 -34.45 9.96 -9.93
CA ALA A 69 -33.61 9.28 -8.94
C ALA A 69 -32.74 8.18 -9.56
N THR A 70 -33.30 7.34 -10.43
CA THR A 70 -32.61 6.17 -11.00
C THR A 70 -31.42 6.53 -11.91
N PRO A 71 -31.56 7.40 -12.93
CA PRO A 71 -30.41 7.83 -13.74
C PRO A 71 -29.32 8.52 -12.91
N LEU A 72 -29.72 9.31 -11.91
CA LEU A 72 -28.79 10.02 -11.03
C LEU A 72 -27.95 9.03 -10.20
N ALA A 73 -28.61 8.05 -9.57
CA ALA A 73 -27.95 7.00 -8.82
C ALA A 73 -27.02 6.15 -9.70
N GLN A 74 -27.48 5.72 -10.89
CA GLN A 74 -26.64 4.96 -11.82
C GLN A 74 -25.40 5.74 -12.27
N PHE A 75 -25.55 7.03 -12.55
CA PHE A 75 -24.42 7.88 -12.91
C PHE A 75 -23.40 7.97 -11.77
N ALA A 76 -23.86 8.22 -10.54
CA ALA A 76 -23.00 8.30 -9.37
C ALA A 76 -22.29 6.96 -9.08
N ILE A 77 -22.99 5.83 -9.17
CA ILE A 77 -22.41 4.50 -8.99
C ILE A 77 -21.26 4.26 -9.99
N ARG A 78 -21.45 4.58 -11.28
CA ARG A 78 -20.40 4.43 -12.29
C ARG A 78 -19.19 5.34 -12.01
N GLN A 79 -19.43 6.58 -11.59
CA GLN A 79 -18.36 7.51 -11.20
C GLN A 79 -17.52 6.97 -10.05
N VAL A 80 -18.17 6.49 -8.99
CA VAL A 80 -17.48 5.90 -7.83
C VAL A 80 -16.71 4.63 -8.21
N ILE A 81 -17.30 3.74 -9.02
CA ILE A 81 -16.61 2.53 -9.50
C ILE A 81 -15.34 2.88 -10.31
N SER A 82 -15.40 3.94 -11.11
CA SER A 82 -14.24 4.45 -11.86
C SER A 82 -13.19 5.16 -10.99
N GLY A 83 -13.44 5.33 -9.69
CA GLY A 83 -12.49 5.89 -8.73
C GLY A 83 -12.55 7.41 -8.58
N HIS A 84 -13.62 8.06 -9.04
CA HIS A 84 -13.83 9.49 -8.82
C HIS A 84 -14.28 9.77 -7.38
N LYS A 85 -13.75 10.84 -6.79
CA LYS A 85 -14.15 11.35 -5.48
C LYS A 85 -14.67 12.79 -5.58
N VAL A 86 -15.66 13.13 -4.77
CA VAL A 86 -16.22 14.46 -4.62
C VAL A 86 -15.25 15.33 -3.83
N GLY A 87 -15.02 16.56 -4.31
CA GLY A 87 -14.25 17.56 -3.55
C GLY A 87 -12.73 17.39 -3.56
N GLY A 88 -12.18 16.37 -4.23
CA GLY A 88 -10.74 16.15 -4.32
C GLY A 88 -10.30 15.65 -5.70
N LYS A 89 -9.16 16.14 -6.19
CA LYS A 89 -8.54 15.59 -7.39
C LYS A 89 -7.93 14.23 -7.04
N PRO A 90 -8.26 13.14 -7.74
CA PRO A 90 -7.60 11.86 -7.50
C PRO A 90 -6.10 12.01 -7.79
N ASN A 91 -5.26 11.61 -6.83
CA ASN A 91 -3.82 11.76 -6.94
C ASN A 91 -3.20 10.47 -7.50
N LYS A 92 -2.69 10.54 -8.74
CA LYS A 92 -1.99 9.41 -9.38
C LYS A 92 -0.64 9.07 -8.75
N ASN A 93 -0.06 9.99 -7.98
CA ASN A 93 1.22 9.81 -7.30
C ASN A 93 1.04 9.24 -5.88
N ASP A 94 -0.18 9.25 -5.34
CA ASP A 94 -0.49 8.60 -4.08
C ASP A 94 -0.75 7.11 -4.30
N ILE A 95 0.23 6.29 -3.97
CA ILE A 95 0.18 4.83 -4.14
C ILE A 95 -0.94 4.20 -3.28
N THR A 96 -1.32 4.85 -2.18
CA THR A 96 -2.41 4.37 -1.31
C THR A 96 -3.80 4.65 -1.90
N SER A 97 -3.89 5.57 -2.86
CA SER A 97 -5.15 5.88 -3.55
C SER A 97 -5.59 4.74 -4.46
N GLU A 98 -6.86 4.32 -4.35
CA GLU A 98 -7.46 3.34 -5.27
C GLU A 98 -7.34 3.76 -6.74
N TYR A 99 -7.39 5.07 -7.02
CA TYR A 99 -7.24 5.60 -8.37
C TYR A 99 -5.85 5.32 -8.95
N ALA A 100 -4.79 5.56 -8.16
CA ALA A 100 -3.42 5.27 -8.58
C ALA A 100 -3.21 3.76 -8.74
N GLN A 101 -3.76 2.94 -7.82
CA GLN A 101 -3.70 1.48 -7.89
C GLN A 101 -4.36 0.93 -9.17
N LYS A 102 -5.56 1.41 -9.52
CA LYS A 102 -6.25 1.02 -10.76
C LYS A 102 -5.51 1.49 -12.02
N MET A 103 -5.09 2.76 -12.07
CA MET A 103 -4.42 3.34 -13.24
C MET A 103 -3.04 2.72 -13.51
N LYS A 104 -2.25 2.46 -12.46
CA LYS A 104 -0.89 1.92 -12.56
C LYS A 104 -0.83 0.41 -12.38
N GLN A 105 -1.97 -0.26 -12.18
CA GLN A 105 -2.07 -1.69 -11.90
C GLN A 105 -1.20 -2.12 -10.69
N ILE A 106 -1.13 -1.27 -9.67
CA ILE A 106 -0.38 -1.52 -8.44
C ILE A 106 -1.36 -2.06 -7.38
N THR A 107 -0.97 -3.12 -6.66
CA THR A 107 -1.73 -3.62 -5.51
C THR A 107 -0.98 -3.28 -4.24
N VAL A 108 -1.64 -2.62 -3.28
CA VAL A 108 -1.06 -2.34 -1.97
C VAL A 108 -1.39 -3.49 -1.02
N GLU A 109 -0.37 -4.24 -0.63
CA GLU A 109 -0.49 -5.29 0.37
C GLU A 109 -0.06 -4.76 1.74
N ARG A 110 -0.79 -5.17 2.80
CA ARG A 110 -0.37 -4.88 4.18
C ARG A 110 0.87 -5.71 4.50
N LEU A 111 1.98 -5.04 4.82
CA LEU A 111 3.21 -5.65 5.33
C LEU A 111 2.98 -6.50 6.61
N THR A 112 2.00 -6.15 7.43
CA THR A 112 1.80 -6.72 8.78
C THR A 112 1.07 -8.05 8.83
N ARG A 113 0.66 -8.65 7.70
CA ARG A 113 -0.08 -9.93 7.72
C ARG A 113 0.87 -11.12 7.63
N TYR A 114 1.01 -11.87 8.72
CA TYR A 114 1.76 -13.14 8.76
C TYR A 114 1.29 -14.11 7.67
N ASN A 115 2.19 -14.49 6.75
CA ASN A 115 1.88 -15.44 5.67
C ASN A 115 2.38 -16.85 6.05
N LYS A 116 1.47 -17.69 6.56
CA LYS A 116 1.75 -19.10 6.90
C LYS A 116 2.28 -19.93 5.72
N ARG A 117 1.88 -19.64 4.48
CA ARG A 117 2.32 -20.39 3.29
C ARG A 117 3.73 -20.04 2.84
N LYS A 118 4.14 -18.78 3.01
CA LYS A 118 5.49 -18.31 2.67
C LYS A 118 6.47 -18.35 3.86
N SER A 119 6.02 -18.79 5.04
CA SER A 119 6.77 -18.71 6.31
C SER A 119 7.38 -17.33 6.55
N MET A 120 6.63 -16.27 6.18
CA MET A 120 7.14 -14.91 6.20
C MET A 120 6.47 -14.15 7.34
N TRP A 121 7.29 -13.80 8.33
CA TRP A 121 6.99 -12.85 9.39
C TRP A 121 7.68 -11.54 9.06
N LEU A 122 6.93 -10.44 9.00
CA LEU A 122 7.47 -9.13 8.69
C LEU A 122 7.71 -8.23 9.92
N GLU A 123 7.25 -8.65 11.10
CA GLU A 123 7.54 -8.01 12.39
C GLU A 123 8.85 -8.53 13.03
N LEU A 124 9.66 -9.30 12.29
CA LEU A 124 10.83 -9.95 12.88
C LEU A 124 12.05 -9.06 13.03
N LEU A 125 12.12 -7.94 12.32
CA LEU A 125 13.22 -6.98 12.45
C LEU A 125 12.89 -6.00 13.57
N VAL A 126 13.75 -5.94 14.59
CA VAL A 126 13.76 -4.86 15.57
C VAL A 126 13.91 -3.55 14.80
N GLU A 127 12.90 -2.68 14.88
CA GLU A 127 12.92 -1.40 14.19
C GLU A 127 14.05 -0.54 14.76
N ASP A 128 15.00 -0.17 13.90
CA ASP A 128 15.97 0.88 14.20
C ASP A 128 15.25 2.23 14.15
N ARG A 129 15.38 3.02 15.22
CA ARG A 129 14.75 4.35 15.32
C ARG A 129 15.31 5.36 14.32
N HIS A 130 16.39 5.02 13.61
CA HIS A 130 17.02 5.89 12.60
C HIS A 130 16.61 5.53 11.15
N ALA A 131 15.98 4.38 10.91
CA ALA A 131 15.59 3.95 9.58
C ALA A 131 14.27 4.62 9.14
N GLY A 132 14.22 5.10 7.90
CA GLY A 132 12.99 5.66 7.32
C GLY A 132 11.95 4.56 7.06
N PRO A 133 10.67 4.93 6.83
CA PRO A 133 9.63 3.97 6.47
C PRO A 133 9.95 3.17 5.19
N ALA A 134 10.63 3.80 4.23
CA ALA A 134 11.05 3.14 2.98
C ALA A 134 12.15 2.09 3.22
N ASP A 135 13.18 2.45 3.99
CA ASP A 135 14.29 1.55 4.32
C ASP A 135 13.82 0.37 5.16
N THR A 136 12.92 0.64 6.12
CA THR A 136 12.28 -0.40 6.93
C THR A 136 11.48 -1.37 6.08
N ALA A 137 10.76 -0.87 5.07
CA ALA A 137 10.00 -1.72 4.15
C ALA A 137 10.91 -2.54 3.24
N ALA A 138 11.98 -1.94 2.69
CA ALA A 138 12.97 -2.64 1.88
C ALA A 138 13.66 -3.77 2.66
N ALA A 139 14.21 -3.45 3.84
CA ALA A 139 14.87 -4.43 4.71
C ALA A 139 13.94 -5.61 5.08
N ARG A 140 12.65 -5.34 5.30
CA ARG A 140 11.64 -6.37 5.58
C ARG A 140 11.40 -7.31 4.41
N ILE A 141 11.34 -6.78 3.19
CA ILE A 141 11.17 -7.57 1.97
C ILE A 141 12.41 -8.43 1.75
N ASP A 142 13.58 -7.80 1.77
CA ASP A 142 14.86 -8.47 1.53
C ASP A 142 15.15 -9.56 2.57
N PHE A 143 14.80 -9.32 3.84
CA PHE A 143 14.92 -10.31 4.91
C PHE A 143 14.05 -11.54 4.68
N GLY A 144 12.81 -11.35 4.21
CA GLY A 144 11.93 -12.45 3.84
C GLY A 144 12.48 -13.28 2.68
N ASP A 145 13.14 -12.64 1.73
CA ASP A 145 13.73 -13.26 0.54
C ASP A 145 15.00 -14.02 0.88
N TRP A 146 15.88 -13.42 1.68
CA TRP A 146 17.07 -14.05 2.23
C TRP A 146 16.73 -15.28 3.09
N LEU A 147 15.76 -15.19 4.01
CA LEU A 147 15.35 -16.33 4.82
C LEU A 147 14.94 -17.54 3.96
N ARG A 148 14.37 -17.32 2.77
CA ARG A 148 13.99 -18.38 1.82
C ARG A 148 15.20 -19.11 1.23
N THR A 149 16.35 -18.46 1.14
CA THR A 149 17.61 -19.09 0.69
C THR A 149 18.19 -20.05 1.75
N LEU A 150 17.90 -19.81 3.03
CA LEU A 150 18.42 -20.63 4.13
C LEU A 150 17.71 -21.98 4.24
N GLY A 151 18.49 -23.03 4.52
CA GLY A 151 17.96 -24.35 4.89
C GLY A 151 17.17 -24.35 6.21
N GLY A 152 16.24 -25.30 6.37
CA GLY A 152 15.21 -25.25 7.42
C GLY A 152 15.71 -25.13 8.88
N ARG A 153 16.88 -25.70 9.21
CA ARG A 153 17.47 -25.53 10.56
C ARG A 153 18.06 -24.14 10.75
N ARG A 154 18.82 -23.62 9.78
CA ARG A 154 19.44 -22.28 9.85
C ARG A 154 18.37 -21.18 9.84
N ARG A 155 17.32 -21.35 9.02
CA ARG A 155 16.16 -20.45 8.98
C ARG A 155 15.51 -20.27 10.36
N ARG A 156 15.19 -21.37 11.05
CA ARG A 156 14.56 -21.30 12.39
C ARG A 156 15.45 -20.60 13.43
N ILE A 157 16.77 -20.77 13.33
CA ILE A 157 17.73 -20.10 14.21
C ILE A 157 17.77 -18.60 13.91
N ALA A 158 17.87 -18.23 12.63
CA ALA A 158 17.82 -16.83 12.18
C ALA A 158 16.53 -16.15 12.64
N GLU A 159 15.37 -16.80 12.46
CA GLU A 159 14.08 -16.29 12.94
C GLU A 159 14.03 -16.09 14.46
N THR A 160 14.61 -17.00 15.23
CA THR A 160 14.61 -16.88 16.69
C THR A 160 15.51 -15.72 17.13
N LEU A 161 16.67 -15.54 16.50
CA LEU A 161 17.59 -14.46 16.83
C LEU A 161 17.06 -13.07 16.41
N ALA A 162 16.40 -12.98 15.25
CA ALA A 162 15.86 -11.71 14.77
C ALA A 162 14.70 -11.19 15.65
N LYS A 163 13.94 -12.08 16.32
CA LYS A 163 12.97 -11.69 17.37
C LYS A 163 13.57 -10.96 18.58
N GLY A 164 14.90 -10.80 18.65
CA GLY A 164 15.58 -10.18 19.79
C GLY A 164 15.89 -11.15 20.93
N GLU A 165 15.73 -12.45 20.72
CA GLU A 165 16.06 -13.47 21.72
C GLU A 165 17.56 -13.49 22.03
N THR A 166 17.90 -13.70 23.29
CA THR A 166 19.30 -13.76 23.72
C THR A 166 20.00 -15.02 23.20
N THR A 167 21.33 -14.99 23.13
CA THR A 167 22.14 -16.14 22.69
C THR A 167 21.93 -17.37 23.58
N SER A 168 21.66 -17.18 24.87
CA SER A 168 21.36 -18.26 25.81
C SER A 168 20.00 -18.91 25.57
N VAL A 169 18.96 -18.11 25.31
CA VAL A 169 17.63 -18.64 24.99
C VAL A 169 17.65 -19.40 23.67
N ALA A 170 18.33 -18.87 22.65
CA ALA A 170 18.50 -19.55 21.38
C ALA A 170 19.30 -20.87 21.52
N ALA A 171 20.39 -20.87 22.29
CA ALA A 171 21.20 -22.07 22.55
C ALA A 171 20.38 -23.19 23.21
N ALA A 172 19.61 -22.85 24.25
CA ALA A 172 18.71 -23.79 24.92
C ALA A 172 17.65 -24.35 23.97
N LYS A 173 17.01 -23.48 23.18
CA LYS A 173 15.94 -23.86 22.23
C LYS A 173 16.42 -24.80 21.12
N PHE A 174 17.62 -24.57 20.59
CA PHE A 174 18.18 -25.37 19.50
C PHE A 174 19.11 -26.50 19.94
N LYS A 175 19.28 -26.69 21.25
CA LYS A 175 20.14 -27.71 21.87
C LYS A 175 21.57 -27.65 21.32
N VAL A 176 22.14 -26.46 21.30
CA VAL A 176 23.52 -26.20 20.85
C VAL A 176 24.26 -25.37 21.90
N SER A 177 25.59 -25.35 21.84
CA SER A 177 26.38 -24.51 22.74
C SER A 177 26.20 -23.02 22.43
N LEU A 178 26.43 -22.17 23.44
CA LEU A 178 26.48 -20.71 23.29
C LEU A 178 27.50 -20.28 22.22
N GLY A 179 28.65 -20.96 22.19
CA GLY A 179 29.69 -20.73 21.19
C GLY A 179 29.20 -21.02 19.77
N ARG A 180 28.41 -22.09 19.58
CA ARG A 180 27.83 -22.40 18.26
C ARG A 180 26.81 -21.37 17.81
N ILE A 181 25.98 -20.84 18.72
CA ILE A 181 25.07 -19.72 18.39
C ILE A 181 25.85 -18.47 17.98
N SER A 182 26.96 -18.19 18.66
CA SER A 182 27.82 -17.04 18.33
C SER A 182 28.46 -17.19 16.95
N GLN A 183 28.91 -18.40 16.58
CA GLN A 183 29.37 -18.72 15.23
C GLN A 183 28.25 -18.56 14.20
N LEU A 184 27.06 -19.12 14.47
CA LEU A 184 25.91 -19.02 13.59
C LEU A 184 25.47 -17.57 13.35
N ARG A 185 25.60 -16.67 14.34
CA ARG A 185 25.35 -15.23 14.13
C ARG A 185 26.28 -14.62 13.09
N ARG A 186 27.57 -14.99 13.11
CA ARG A 186 28.54 -14.53 12.11
C ARG A 186 28.24 -15.14 10.74
N GLU A 187 28.06 -16.46 10.68
CA GLU A 187 27.72 -17.16 9.44
C GLU A 187 26.44 -16.61 8.78
N LEU A 188 25.43 -16.23 9.57
CA LEU A 188 24.20 -15.62 9.08
C LEU A 188 24.39 -14.17 8.64
N ARG A 189 25.26 -13.41 9.31
CA ARG A 189 25.63 -12.07 8.86
C ARG A 189 26.37 -12.13 7.52
N ASP A 190 27.38 -13.00 7.41
CA ASP A 190 28.13 -13.17 6.17
C ASP A 190 27.22 -13.63 5.02
N ASP A 191 26.24 -14.50 5.30
CA ASP A 191 25.21 -14.89 4.31
C ASP A 191 24.28 -13.74 3.91
N TRP A 192 24.01 -12.81 4.81
CA TRP A 192 23.18 -11.63 4.54
C TRP A 192 23.94 -10.62 3.69
N ASP A 193 25.20 -10.34 4.03
CA ASP A 193 26.07 -9.42 3.29
C ASP A 193 26.29 -9.94 1.85
N ARG A 194 26.51 -11.27 1.70
CA ARG A 194 26.54 -11.93 0.37
C ARG A 194 25.23 -11.81 -0.42
N PHE A 195 24.09 -11.84 0.25
CA PHE A 195 22.79 -11.74 -0.41
C PHE A 195 22.56 -10.34 -1.02
N HIS A 196 23.13 -9.30 -0.41
CA HIS A 196 23.09 -7.92 -0.92
C HIS A 196 24.20 -7.58 -1.92
N GLY A 197 25.16 -8.48 -2.15
CA GLY A 197 26.19 -8.31 -3.17
C GLY A 197 27.33 -7.37 -2.78
N GLU A 198 27.59 -7.14 -1.49
CA GLU A 198 28.74 -6.35 -1.02
C GLU A 198 30.08 -7.12 -1.12
N ASP A 199 30.31 -7.85 -2.22
CA ASP A 199 31.58 -8.51 -2.58
C ASP A 199 31.97 -8.21 -4.06
N GLU A 200 31.43 -7.15 -4.68
CA GLU A 200 31.93 -6.61 -5.96
C GLU A 200 32.38 -5.16 -5.79
N ASP A 201 33.57 -4.94 -5.22
CA ASP A 201 34.43 -3.76 -5.50
C ASP A 201 35.79 -3.87 -4.77
N GLY A 202 36.55 -4.95 -5.04
CA GLY A 202 37.81 -5.14 -4.32
C GLY A 202 38.85 -6.11 -4.88
N ALA A 203 38.80 -6.55 -6.14
CA ALA A 203 39.92 -7.31 -6.73
C ALA A 203 39.85 -7.45 -8.27
N ALA A 204 39.63 -6.37 -9.04
CA ALA A 204 39.83 -6.44 -10.50
C ALA A 204 40.07 -5.04 -11.12
N SER A 205 41.27 -4.50 -10.94
CA SER A 205 41.82 -3.57 -11.93
C SER A 205 43.33 -3.75 -12.00
N SER A 206 43.75 -4.87 -12.61
CA SER A 206 45.04 -4.95 -13.26
C SER A 206 44.85 -4.48 -14.71
N ASP A 207 44.72 -3.16 -14.88
CA ASP A 207 44.79 -2.57 -16.21
C ASP A 207 46.26 -2.52 -16.63
N CYS A 208 46.65 -3.49 -17.47
CA CYS A 208 47.86 -3.43 -18.28
C CYS A 208 47.69 -2.32 -19.32
N GLN A 209 48.23 -1.14 -19.06
CA GLN A 209 48.39 -0.13 -20.11
C GLN A 209 49.63 -0.43 -20.97
N VAL A 210 49.34 -0.75 -22.22
CA VAL A 210 50.27 -0.82 -23.34
C VAL A 210 50.64 0.60 -23.78
N GLY A 211 51.92 0.94 -23.68
CA GLY A 211 52.69 1.60 -24.75
C GLY A 211 52.65 3.13 -24.90
N THR A 212 53.88 3.70 -24.88
CA THR A 212 54.39 4.84 -25.71
C THR A 212 53.87 6.25 -25.32
N VAL A 213 54.64 7.35 -25.22
CA VAL A 213 55.93 7.83 -25.75
C VAL A 213 56.42 8.93 -24.76
N CYS A 214 57.72 9.06 -24.49
CA CYS A 214 58.33 10.37 -24.16
C CYS A 214 59.76 10.42 -24.71
N GLU A 215 59.95 11.42 -25.56
CA GLU A 215 61.15 11.81 -26.32
C GLU A 215 62.09 12.70 -25.45
N PRO A 216 63.24 13.22 -25.95
CA PRO A 216 64.54 13.01 -25.31
C PRO A 216 65.16 14.29 -24.70
N VAL A 217 66.22 14.08 -23.90
CA VAL A 217 67.41 14.94 -23.81
C VAL A 217 68.64 14.04 -23.67
#